data_AF-A0AA95K4K9-F1
#
_entry.id   AF-A0AA95K4K9-F1
#
_cell.length_a   1.000
_cell.length_b   1.000
_cell.length_c   1.000
_cell.angle_alpha   90.00
_cell.angle_beta   90.00
_cell.angle_gamma   90.00
#
_symmetry.space_group_name_H-M   'P 1'
#
loop_
_entity.id
_entity.type
_entity.pdbx_description
1 polymer ?
#
loop_
_entity_poly.entity_id
_entity_poly.type
_entity_poly.pdbx_seq_one_letter_code
_entity_poly.pdbx_strand_id
1 'polypeptide(L)'
;MYRISGSWASWALKNGGSGKNIWLECFVSEGSFFNNNNEVIHDLAATRLTIQVNLAKFHDQTKRIKDTTSVNEGKAWVLKVNSQATENSKAVVILASEYRNIPAEDSAVIDQLFDNYFNDNIQQFDQIFTIVMLELEAKDKDLQWIKPSAFSYAVQPMIKGKSDDLFGCLNRIDGKTAIEHLQQSLDARIGNYFSNDVNGLIIVSKEMYTKHFLLPAALNLLKGSKAEDFAISAQGLSIHNKVPLTWGDFVVGSEQNPETVAPLIPAHGLQINLQGENINLNVSGATFRPKSGGG
;
A
#
# COMPACT_ATOMS: atom_id res chain seq x y z
N MET A 1 1.02 17.25 -44.37
CA MET A 1 1.37 16.39 -43.22
C MET A 1 0.08 15.72 -42.77
N TYR A 2 0.09 14.40 -42.53
CA TYR A 2 -1.07 13.73 -41.94
C TYR A 2 -1.34 14.27 -40.53
N ARG A 3 -2.61 14.35 -40.12
CA ARG A 3 -2.98 14.80 -38.78
C ARG A 3 -4.26 14.15 -38.29
N ILE A 4 -4.43 14.11 -36.99
CA ILE A 4 -5.70 13.77 -36.32
C ILE A 4 -6.25 15.00 -35.61
N SER A 5 -7.57 15.06 -35.45
CA SER A 5 -8.25 16.08 -34.63
C SER A 5 -9.54 15.47 -34.09
N GLY A 6 -9.94 15.86 -32.88
CA GLY A 6 -11.13 15.32 -32.25
C GLY A 6 -11.20 15.64 -30.76
N SER A 7 -12.13 14.97 -30.09
CA SER A 7 -12.40 15.12 -28.66
C SER A 7 -12.43 13.75 -27.98
N TRP A 8 -11.94 13.70 -26.73
CA TRP A 8 -12.06 12.53 -25.88
C TRP A 8 -13.46 12.50 -25.25
N ALA A 9 -14.10 11.33 -25.24
CA ALA A 9 -15.32 11.11 -24.48
C ALA A 9 -15.00 10.82 -23.01
N SER A 10 -14.03 9.92 -22.78
CA SER A 10 -13.67 9.46 -21.44
C SER A 10 -12.29 8.83 -21.40
N TRP A 11 -11.70 8.86 -20.21
CA TRP A 11 -10.50 8.13 -19.85
C TRP A 11 -10.85 7.33 -18.61
N ALA A 12 -10.66 6.01 -18.64
CA ALA A 12 -11.01 5.12 -17.54
C ALA A 12 -9.87 4.18 -17.20
N LEU A 13 -9.74 3.79 -15.93
CA LEU A 13 -8.85 2.70 -15.53
C LEU A 13 -9.27 1.41 -16.22
N LYS A 14 -8.29 0.67 -16.75
CA LYS A 14 -8.49 -0.63 -17.41
C LYS A 14 -7.75 -1.71 -16.65
N ASN A 15 -8.41 -2.86 -16.47
CA ASN A 15 -7.80 -4.03 -15.86
C ASN A 15 -6.65 -4.59 -16.75
N GLY A 16 -5.63 -5.15 -16.11
CA GLY A 16 -4.43 -5.76 -16.70
C GLY A 16 -3.12 -5.07 -16.33
N GLY A 17 -3.18 -3.88 -15.71
CA GLY A 17 -1.99 -3.20 -15.19
C GLY A 17 -1.30 -4.00 -14.08
N SER A 18 0.01 -3.83 -13.90
CA SER A 18 0.77 -4.55 -12.87
C SER A 18 1.98 -3.76 -12.38
N GLY A 19 2.23 -3.85 -11.07
CA GLY A 19 3.28 -3.11 -10.39
C GLY A 19 3.11 -1.62 -10.59
N LYS A 20 4.07 -0.95 -11.22
CA LYS A 20 3.97 0.50 -11.49
C LYS A 20 3.14 0.86 -12.72
N ASN A 21 2.82 -0.11 -13.57
CA ASN A 21 2.20 0.12 -14.87
C ASN A 21 0.67 0.20 -14.69
N ILE A 22 0.10 1.34 -15.03
CA ILE A 22 -1.34 1.58 -15.02
C ILE A 22 -1.84 1.58 -16.45
N TRP A 23 -2.95 0.88 -16.70
CA TRP A 23 -3.60 0.87 -18.00
C TRP A 23 -4.81 1.79 -17.97
N LEU A 24 -4.93 2.64 -18.98
CA LEU A 24 -6.07 3.52 -19.19
C LEU A 24 -6.70 3.19 -20.54
N GLU A 25 -8.03 3.16 -20.57
CA GLU A 25 -8.81 3.14 -21.80
C GLU A 25 -9.24 4.57 -22.14
N CYS A 26 -8.82 5.04 -23.31
CA CYS A 26 -9.18 6.36 -23.84
C CYS A 26 -10.18 6.17 -24.98
N PHE A 27 -11.36 6.78 -24.86
CA PHE A 27 -12.43 6.69 -25.85
C PHE A 27 -12.57 8.01 -26.61
N VAL A 28 -12.55 7.94 -27.94
CA VAL A 28 -12.74 9.11 -28.82
C VAL A 28 -14.24 9.31 -29.08
N SER A 29 -14.79 10.46 -28.70
CA SER A 29 -16.21 10.79 -28.95
C SER A 29 -16.44 11.17 -30.41
N GLU A 30 -15.56 12.01 -30.94
CA GLU A 30 -15.58 12.53 -32.29
C GLU A 30 -14.13 12.71 -32.75
N GLY A 31 -13.84 12.43 -34.01
CA GLY A 31 -12.51 12.71 -34.54
C GLY A 31 -12.39 12.41 -36.02
N SER A 32 -11.33 12.91 -36.62
CA SER A 32 -11.06 12.72 -38.04
C SER A 32 -9.57 12.59 -38.29
N PHE A 33 -9.23 11.69 -39.20
CA PHE A 33 -7.88 11.54 -39.76
C PHE A 33 -7.82 12.27 -41.10
N PHE A 34 -6.84 13.15 -41.25
CA PHE A 34 -6.69 14.00 -42.43
C PHE A 34 -5.43 13.67 -43.21
N ASN A 35 -5.51 13.75 -44.54
CA ASN A 35 -4.35 13.66 -45.41
C ASN A 35 -3.53 14.97 -45.43
N ASN A 36 -2.49 14.98 -46.25
CA ASN A 36 -1.62 16.14 -46.43
C ASN A 36 -2.32 17.40 -46.98
N ASN A 37 -3.48 17.25 -47.61
CA ASN A 37 -4.30 18.31 -48.20
C ASN A 37 -5.41 18.80 -47.27
N ASN A 38 -5.42 18.36 -46.00
CA ASN A 38 -6.50 18.61 -45.03
C ASN A 38 -7.86 18.01 -45.42
N GLU A 39 -7.89 16.99 -46.28
CA GLU A 39 -9.10 16.25 -46.58
C GLU A 39 -9.28 15.13 -45.54
N VAL A 40 -10.51 14.97 -45.05
CA VAL A 40 -10.85 13.87 -44.13
C VAL A 40 -10.78 12.56 -44.91
N ILE A 41 -9.93 11.65 -44.44
CA ILE A 41 -9.81 10.28 -44.98
C ILE A 41 -10.73 9.35 -44.21
N HIS A 42 -10.67 9.40 -42.87
CA HIS A 42 -11.42 8.50 -41.98
C HIS A 42 -12.04 9.25 -40.80
N ASP A 43 -13.18 8.74 -40.35
CA ASP A 43 -13.81 9.10 -39.07
C ASP A 43 -13.15 8.28 -37.95
N LEU A 44 -12.79 8.94 -36.85
CA LEU A 44 -12.19 8.32 -35.67
C LEU A 44 -13.17 8.20 -34.50
N ALA A 45 -14.44 8.58 -34.67
CA ALA A 45 -15.46 8.39 -33.65
C ALA A 45 -15.55 6.92 -33.22
N ALA A 46 -15.72 6.71 -31.91
CA ALA A 46 -15.73 5.41 -31.26
C ALA A 46 -14.42 4.60 -31.32
N THR A 47 -13.30 5.24 -31.67
CA THR A 47 -11.95 4.65 -31.47
C THR A 47 -11.68 4.42 -29.99
N ARG A 48 -11.11 3.27 -29.65
CA ARG A 48 -10.61 2.96 -28.30
C ARG A 48 -9.11 2.75 -28.34
N LEU A 49 -8.41 3.40 -27.43
CA LEU A 49 -6.98 3.22 -27.24
C LEU A 49 -6.74 2.73 -25.82
N THR A 50 -5.96 1.66 -25.68
CA THR A 50 -5.43 1.24 -24.38
C THR A 50 -4.02 1.77 -24.27
N ILE A 51 -3.79 2.67 -23.32
CA ILE A 51 -2.47 3.22 -23.04
C ILE A 51 -1.94 2.71 -21.70
N GLN A 52 -0.62 2.58 -21.60
CA GLN A 52 0.10 2.35 -20.37
C GLN A 52 0.80 3.63 -19.94
N VAL A 53 0.63 3.98 -18.66
CA VAL A 53 1.30 5.10 -18.01
C VAL A 53 1.87 4.67 -16.66
N ASN A 54 2.87 5.42 -16.19
CA ASN A 54 3.38 5.32 -14.82
C ASN A 54 3.00 6.59 -14.06
N LEU A 55 3.00 6.54 -12.73
CA LEU A 55 2.80 7.71 -11.87
C LEU A 55 4.13 8.18 -11.28
N ALA A 56 4.23 9.48 -11.09
CA ALA A 56 5.30 10.14 -10.35
C ALA A 56 4.73 10.84 -9.11
N LYS A 57 5.61 11.07 -8.13
CA LYS A 57 5.30 11.76 -6.88
C LYS A 57 5.66 13.22 -7.04
N PHE A 58 4.72 14.11 -6.76
CA PHE A 58 4.94 15.54 -6.80
C PHE A 58 4.62 16.14 -5.44
N HIS A 59 5.48 17.01 -4.93
CA HIS A 59 5.16 17.81 -3.76
C HIS A 59 4.22 18.93 -4.19
N ASP A 60 3.02 18.99 -3.60
CA ASP A 60 2.02 19.98 -3.93
C ASP A 60 1.82 20.96 -2.76
N GLN A 61 2.41 22.14 -2.89
CA GLN A 61 2.34 23.18 -1.86
C GLN A 61 0.97 23.84 -1.74
N THR A 62 0.04 23.60 -2.68
CA THR A 62 -1.31 24.19 -2.66
C THR A 62 -2.32 23.28 -1.98
N LYS A 63 -2.06 21.97 -1.95
CA LYS A 63 -2.95 20.99 -1.32
C LYS A 63 -2.72 20.90 0.18
N ARG A 64 -3.80 20.91 0.94
CA ARG A 64 -3.81 20.65 2.38
C ARG A 64 -4.90 19.64 2.67
N ILE A 65 -4.56 18.57 3.37
CA ILE A 65 -5.52 17.65 3.96
C ILE A 65 -5.42 17.83 5.46
N LYS A 66 -6.53 18.23 6.09
CA LYS A 66 -6.58 18.35 7.55
C LYS A 66 -6.62 16.95 8.15
N ASP A 67 -5.51 16.53 8.75
CA ASP A 67 -5.45 15.33 9.58
C ASP A 67 -5.79 15.71 11.04
N THR A 68 -6.97 15.30 11.51
CA THR A 68 -7.44 15.58 12.87
C THR A 68 -6.65 14.86 13.96
N THR A 69 -5.81 13.90 13.58
CA THR A 69 -4.94 13.12 14.46
C THR A 69 -3.50 13.63 14.49
N SER A 70 -3.22 14.78 13.86
CA SER A 70 -1.90 15.41 13.82
C SER A 70 -1.87 16.80 14.46
N VAL A 71 -0.69 17.21 14.94
CA VAL A 71 -0.45 18.55 15.53
C VAL A 71 0.05 19.57 14.52
N ASN A 72 0.55 19.11 13.38
CA ASN A 72 1.02 19.92 12.27
C ASN A 72 0.28 19.54 10.97
N GLU A 73 0.50 20.33 9.91
CA GLU A 73 -0.14 20.10 8.61
C GLU A 73 0.63 19.11 7.71
N GLY A 74 1.89 18.81 8.03
CA GLY A 74 2.77 17.98 7.20
C GLY A 74 3.01 18.56 5.81
N LYS A 75 3.42 17.70 4.88
CA LYS A 75 3.64 18.03 3.46
C LYS A 75 2.81 17.14 2.56
N ALA A 76 2.03 17.74 1.68
CA ALA A 76 1.20 17.02 0.73
C ALA A 76 2.02 16.55 -0.48
N TRP A 77 1.98 15.24 -0.74
CA TRP A 77 2.54 14.63 -1.92
C TRP A 77 1.43 13.97 -2.73
N VAL A 78 1.40 14.23 -4.03
CA VAL A 78 0.37 13.73 -4.94
C VAL A 78 0.96 12.71 -5.91
N LEU A 79 0.20 11.67 -6.23
CA LEU A 79 0.49 10.81 -7.39
C LEU A 79 -0.28 11.30 -8.60
N LYS A 80 0.46 11.63 -9.66
CA LYS A 80 -0.05 12.02 -10.98
C LYS A 80 0.71 11.27 -12.05
N VAL A 81 0.21 11.25 -13.28
CA VAL A 81 0.92 10.62 -14.39
C VAL A 81 2.32 11.23 -14.54
N ASN A 82 3.31 10.36 -14.72
CA ASN A 82 4.67 10.76 -15.04
C ASN A 82 4.75 11.14 -16.52
N SER A 83 4.87 12.44 -16.80
CA SER A 83 5.05 12.96 -18.16
C SER A 83 6.48 12.88 -18.67
N GLN A 84 7.45 12.45 -17.85
CA GLN A 84 8.85 12.41 -18.25
C GLN A 84 9.16 11.12 -19.01
N ALA A 85 9.54 11.26 -20.28
CA ALA A 85 10.22 10.21 -21.01
C ALA A 85 11.65 10.02 -20.47
N THR A 86 12.17 8.80 -20.61
CA THR A 86 13.59 8.48 -20.38
C THR A 86 14.22 8.11 -21.72
N GLU A 87 15.55 8.02 -21.78
CA GLU A 87 16.28 7.60 -23.00
C GLU A 87 15.75 6.28 -23.57
N ASN A 88 15.23 5.39 -22.72
CA ASN A 88 14.79 4.05 -23.09
C ASN A 88 13.27 3.83 -22.97
N SER A 89 12.48 4.86 -22.64
CA SER A 89 11.03 4.70 -22.46
C SER A 89 10.27 6.00 -22.67
N LYS A 90 9.20 5.92 -23.45
CA LYS A 90 8.19 6.98 -23.56
C LYS A 90 7.43 7.16 -22.24
N ALA A 91 6.81 8.33 -22.07
CA ALA A 91 5.93 8.60 -20.94
C ALA A 91 4.60 7.83 -21.06
N VAL A 92 4.13 7.67 -22.31
CA VAL A 92 2.95 6.88 -22.67
C VAL A 92 3.32 5.84 -23.70
N VAL A 93 2.83 4.61 -23.51
CA VAL A 93 2.93 3.51 -24.47
C VAL A 93 1.53 3.07 -24.87
N ILE A 94 1.23 3.04 -26.16
CA ILE A 94 -0.02 2.47 -26.67
C ILE A 94 0.12 0.94 -26.68
N LEU A 95 -0.77 0.25 -25.99
CA LEU A 95 -0.80 -1.22 -25.90
C LEU A 95 -1.73 -1.84 -26.93
N ALA A 96 -2.83 -1.16 -27.24
CA ALA A 96 -3.82 -1.63 -28.20
C ALA A 96 -4.62 -0.44 -28.75
N SER A 97 -5.03 -0.58 -30.01
CA SER A 97 -5.89 0.37 -30.70
C SER A 97 -7.02 -0.40 -31.39
N GLU A 98 -8.26 0.05 -31.16
CA GLU A 98 -9.46 -0.50 -31.79
C GLU A 98 -10.10 0.59 -32.65
N TYR A 99 -9.96 0.44 -33.97
CA TYR A 99 -10.50 1.34 -34.97
C TYR A 99 -11.74 0.74 -35.65
N ARG A 100 -12.65 1.59 -36.12
CA ARG A 100 -13.82 1.16 -36.90
C ARG A 100 -13.58 1.42 -38.38
N ASN A 101 -13.58 0.35 -39.20
CA ASN A 101 -13.51 0.44 -40.67
C ASN A 101 -12.27 1.16 -41.23
N ILE A 102 -11.15 1.20 -40.48
CA ILE A 102 -9.89 1.79 -40.93
C ILE A 102 -8.98 0.68 -41.47
N PRO A 103 -8.44 0.79 -42.70
CA PRO A 103 -7.47 -0.16 -43.23
C PRO A 103 -6.19 -0.23 -42.37
N ALA A 104 -5.48 -1.36 -42.42
CA ALA A 104 -4.29 -1.58 -41.61
C ALA A 104 -3.16 -0.57 -41.88
N GLU A 105 -2.99 -0.15 -43.14
CA GLU A 105 -1.98 0.84 -43.54
C GLU A 105 -2.20 2.21 -42.89
N ASP A 106 -3.45 2.69 -42.88
CA ASP A 106 -3.81 3.96 -42.25
C ASP A 106 -3.79 3.86 -40.72
N SER A 107 -4.13 2.69 -40.19
CA SER A 107 -4.12 2.42 -38.74
C SER A 107 -2.72 2.61 -38.14
N ALA A 108 -1.66 2.16 -38.83
CA ALA A 108 -0.28 2.37 -38.38
C ALA A 108 0.11 3.86 -38.34
N VAL A 109 -0.36 4.65 -39.32
CA VAL A 109 -0.13 6.10 -39.34
C VAL A 109 -0.90 6.79 -38.21
N ILE A 110 -2.14 6.40 -37.97
CA ILE A 110 -2.99 6.94 -36.90
C ILE A 110 -2.41 6.57 -35.52
N ASP A 111 -1.92 5.34 -35.32
CA ASP A 111 -1.22 4.92 -34.11
C ASP A 111 -0.02 5.81 -33.81
N GLN A 112 0.81 6.11 -34.83
CA GLN A 112 1.95 7.01 -34.67
C GLN A 112 1.52 8.43 -34.31
N LEU A 113 0.41 8.92 -34.87
CA LEU A 113 -0.13 10.24 -34.54
C LEU A 113 -0.68 10.32 -33.12
N PHE A 114 -1.37 9.27 -32.64
CA PHE A 114 -1.79 9.19 -31.24
C PHE A 114 -0.60 9.05 -30.29
N ASP A 115 0.41 8.26 -30.65
CA ASP A 115 1.63 8.09 -29.86
C ASP A 115 2.35 9.42 -29.66
N ASN A 116 2.49 10.23 -30.72
CA ASN A 116 3.00 11.59 -30.63
C ASN A 116 2.08 12.47 -29.76
N TYR A 117 0.78 12.47 -30.04
CA TYR A 117 -0.18 13.27 -29.28
C TYR A 117 -0.10 13.00 -27.77
N PHE A 118 -0.11 11.72 -27.36
CA PHE A 118 -0.04 11.38 -25.94
C PHE A 118 1.28 11.83 -25.33
N ASN A 119 2.42 11.55 -25.97
CA ASN A 119 3.71 11.90 -25.39
C ASN A 119 3.96 13.42 -25.35
N ASP A 120 3.37 14.19 -26.27
CA ASP A 120 3.45 15.65 -26.27
C ASP A 120 2.48 16.31 -25.26
N ASN A 121 1.36 15.65 -24.93
CA ASN A 121 0.25 16.26 -24.19
C ASN A 121 -0.12 15.59 -22.87
N ILE A 122 0.51 14.47 -22.48
CA ILE A 122 0.11 13.72 -21.28
C ILE A 122 0.18 14.55 -19.99
N GLN A 123 1.04 15.59 -19.92
CA GLN A 123 1.05 16.50 -18.78
C GLN A 123 -0.28 17.23 -18.54
N GLN A 124 -1.15 17.32 -19.55
CA GLN A 124 -2.48 17.93 -19.40
C GLN A 124 -3.45 17.02 -18.62
N PHE A 125 -3.17 15.71 -18.54
CA PHE A 125 -3.92 14.78 -17.72
C PHE A 125 -3.49 14.92 -16.24
N ASP A 126 -4.02 15.95 -15.58
CA ASP A 126 -3.62 16.36 -14.22
C ASP A 126 -4.37 15.62 -13.09
N GLN A 127 -4.92 14.44 -13.37
CA GLN A 127 -5.66 13.66 -12.39
C GLN A 127 -4.76 13.25 -11.21
N ILE A 128 -5.21 13.56 -9.99
CA ILE A 128 -4.58 13.08 -8.76
C ILE A 128 -5.17 11.71 -8.42
N PHE A 129 -4.30 10.70 -8.35
CA PHE A 129 -4.68 9.33 -7.98
C PHE A 129 -4.69 9.11 -6.47
N THR A 130 -3.75 9.73 -5.76
CA THR A 130 -3.72 9.72 -4.30
C THR A 130 -3.01 10.95 -3.77
N ILE A 131 -3.30 11.30 -2.53
CA ILE A 131 -2.58 12.32 -1.77
C ILE A 131 -2.07 11.65 -0.49
N VAL A 132 -0.76 11.73 -0.25
CA VAL A 132 -0.13 11.25 0.98
C VAL A 132 0.47 12.44 1.71
N MET A 133 0.12 12.56 2.98
CA MET A 133 0.66 13.58 3.87
C MET A 133 1.88 13.02 4.59
N LEU A 134 3.08 13.51 4.26
CA LEU A 134 4.33 13.14 4.94
C LEU A 134 4.70 14.17 6.00
N GLU A 135 5.69 13.84 6.84
CA GLU A 135 6.21 14.72 7.89
C GLU A 135 5.14 15.15 8.91
N LEU A 136 4.15 14.28 9.12
CA LEU A 136 3.13 14.46 10.14
C LEU A 136 3.66 14.08 11.51
N GLU A 137 3.39 14.93 12.48
CA GLU A 137 3.50 14.64 13.91
C GLU A 137 2.12 14.28 14.44
N ALA A 138 2.01 13.11 15.06
CA ALA A 138 0.78 12.62 15.65
C ALA A 138 0.47 13.39 16.94
N LYS A 139 -0.82 13.68 17.16
CA LYS A 139 -1.33 14.26 18.40
C LYS A 139 -1.14 13.32 19.58
N ASP A 140 -1.34 12.04 19.34
CA ASP A 140 -0.96 10.97 20.26
C ASP A 140 0.41 10.42 19.83
N LYS A 141 1.41 10.57 20.70
CA LYS A 141 2.77 10.10 20.42
C LYS A 141 2.83 8.57 20.27
N ASP A 142 1.93 7.84 20.91
CA ASP A 142 1.85 6.38 20.80
C ASP A 142 1.32 5.93 19.42
N LEU A 143 0.76 6.86 18.65
CA LEU A 143 0.32 6.67 17.27
C LEU A 143 1.24 7.33 16.24
N GLN A 144 2.41 7.84 16.64
CA GLN A 144 3.37 8.39 15.68
C GLN A 144 3.80 7.34 14.64
N TRP A 145 3.87 6.07 15.04
CA TRP A 145 4.36 5.00 14.20
C TRP A 145 3.49 4.71 12.98
N ILE A 146 2.19 5.06 12.97
CA ILE A 146 1.31 4.88 11.81
C ILE A 146 1.42 6.00 10.78
N LYS A 147 2.07 7.13 11.13
CA LYS A 147 2.24 8.23 10.18
C LYS A 147 3.19 7.81 9.05
N PRO A 148 2.80 8.01 7.78
CA PRO A 148 3.66 7.64 6.66
C PRO A 148 4.90 8.53 6.63
N SER A 149 6.03 7.90 6.35
CA SER A 149 7.36 8.53 6.28
C SER A 149 7.97 8.44 4.87
N ALA A 150 7.55 7.46 4.09
CA ALA A 150 7.71 7.40 2.65
C ALA A 150 6.55 6.62 2.04
N PHE A 151 6.30 6.79 0.76
CA PHE A 151 5.23 6.05 0.07
C PHE A 151 5.60 5.72 -1.37
N SER A 152 4.89 4.76 -1.94
CA SER A 152 4.90 4.35 -3.33
C SER A 152 3.49 3.89 -3.72
N TYR A 153 3.34 3.31 -4.90
CA TYR A 153 2.09 2.68 -5.32
C TYR A 153 2.36 1.40 -6.08
N ALA A 154 1.33 0.57 -6.20
CA ALA A 154 1.31 -0.57 -7.08
C ALA A 154 -0.11 -0.87 -7.56
N VAL A 155 -0.20 -1.49 -8.74
CA VAL A 155 -1.39 -2.13 -9.27
C VAL A 155 -1.19 -3.63 -9.26
N GLN A 156 -2.23 -4.37 -8.96
CA GLN A 156 -2.22 -5.83 -9.03
C GLN A 156 -3.41 -6.31 -9.86
N PRO A 157 -3.14 -6.98 -10.98
CA PRO A 157 -4.22 -7.50 -11.80
C PRO A 157 -4.89 -8.65 -11.07
N MET A 158 -6.21 -8.66 -11.12
CA MET A 158 -7.03 -9.72 -10.55
C MET A 158 -7.47 -10.70 -11.64
N ILE A 159 -7.87 -11.91 -11.24
CA ILE A 159 -8.36 -12.89 -12.19
C ILE A 159 -9.59 -12.31 -12.89
N LYS A 160 -9.49 -12.17 -14.22
CA LYS A 160 -10.53 -11.57 -15.06
C LYS A 160 -11.89 -12.19 -14.80
N GLY A 161 -12.90 -11.35 -14.57
CA GLY A 161 -14.28 -11.76 -14.32
C GLY A 161 -14.58 -12.15 -12.87
N LYS A 162 -13.59 -12.13 -11.97
CA LYS A 162 -13.79 -12.37 -10.53
C LYS A 162 -13.87 -11.07 -9.73
N SER A 163 -13.02 -10.10 -10.05
CA SER A 163 -13.01 -8.76 -9.45
C SER A 163 -12.27 -7.77 -10.35
N ASP A 164 -12.38 -6.49 -10.06
CA ASP A 164 -11.52 -5.45 -10.62
C ASP A 164 -10.10 -5.54 -10.08
N ASP A 165 -9.17 -4.88 -10.78
CA ASP A 165 -7.77 -4.78 -10.36
C ASP A 165 -7.61 -3.95 -9.09
N LEU A 166 -6.58 -4.26 -8.31
CA LEU A 166 -6.28 -3.55 -7.08
C LEU A 166 -5.32 -2.39 -7.33
N PHE A 167 -5.65 -1.21 -6.83
CA PHE A 167 -4.72 -0.09 -6.70
C PHE A 167 -4.36 0.09 -5.22
N GLY A 168 -3.06 0.10 -4.90
CA GLY A 168 -2.57 0.20 -3.53
C GLY A 168 -1.57 1.33 -3.34
N CYS A 169 -1.79 2.13 -2.31
CA CYS A 169 -0.78 3.06 -1.80
C CYS A 169 0.11 2.33 -0.78
N LEU A 170 1.37 2.13 -1.16
CA LEU A 170 2.36 1.43 -0.34
C LEU A 170 3.05 2.43 0.59
N ASN A 171 3.00 2.24 1.90
CA ASN A 171 3.57 3.19 2.85
C ASN A 171 4.67 2.54 3.68
N ARG A 172 5.75 3.29 3.89
CA ARG A 172 6.67 3.07 4.99
C ARG A 172 6.24 3.94 6.17
N ILE A 173 6.26 3.34 7.34
CA ILE A 173 5.82 3.96 8.59
C ILE A 173 6.94 3.81 9.62
N ASP A 174 6.70 4.23 10.86
CA ASP A 174 7.70 4.11 11.95
C ASP A 174 9.02 4.84 11.61
N GLY A 175 8.91 5.99 10.93
CA GLY A 175 10.05 6.86 10.55
C GLY A 175 10.94 6.33 9.42
N LYS A 176 10.61 5.18 8.82
CA LYS A 176 11.44 4.54 7.79
C LYS A 176 11.23 5.21 6.42
N THR A 177 12.30 5.74 5.80
CA THR A 177 12.17 6.49 4.53
C THR A 177 12.66 5.74 3.29
N ALA A 178 13.62 4.82 3.43
CA ALA A 178 14.23 4.13 2.29
C ALA A 178 13.22 3.23 1.54
N ILE A 179 13.09 3.43 0.22
CA ILE A 179 12.14 2.69 -0.63
C ILE A 179 12.72 2.28 -1.99
N GLU A 180 13.95 2.68 -2.30
CA GLU A 180 14.54 2.57 -3.65
C GLU A 180 14.75 1.11 -4.09
N HIS A 181 15.00 0.22 -3.13
CA HIS A 181 15.22 -1.21 -3.34
C HIS A 181 13.95 -2.05 -3.19
N LEU A 182 12.81 -1.42 -2.86
CA LEU A 182 11.56 -2.14 -2.62
C LEU A 182 10.76 -2.31 -3.91
N GLN A 183 10.19 -3.50 -4.07
CA GLN A 183 9.31 -3.79 -5.20
C GLN A 183 7.97 -3.06 -5.06
N GLN A 184 7.47 -2.56 -6.20
CA GLN A 184 6.09 -2.09 -6.34
C GLN A 184 5.20 -3.28 -6.70
N SER A 185 4.67 -3.97 -5.69
CA SER A 185 3.77 -5.11 -5.88
C SER A 185 2.75 -5.20 -4.74
N LEU A 186 1.59 -5.77 -5.04
CA LEU A 186 0.60 -6.17 -4.04
C LEU A 186 0.43 -7.69 -4.09
N ASP A 187 0.01 -8.27 -2.98
CA ASP A 187 -0.36 -9.68 -2.94
C ASP A 187 -1.78 -9.85 -3.49
N ALA A 188 -1.95 -10.62 -4.56
CA ALA A 188 -3.26 -10.87 -5.17
C ALA A 188 -4.27 -11.51 -4.19
N ARG A 189 -3.79 -12.19 -3.12
CA ARG A 189 -4.66 -12.77 -2.08
C ARG A 189 -5.43 -11.70 -1.30
N ILE A 190 -4.98 -10.45 -1.32
CA ILE A 190 -5.68 -9.31 -0.72
C ILE A 190 -7.10 -9.19 -1.31
N GLY A 191 -7.28 -9.55 -2.58
CA GLY A 191 -8.58 -9.54 -3.25
C GLY A 191 -9.64 -10.40 -2.55
N ASN A 192 -9.25 -11.41 -1.76
CA ASN A 192 -10.20 -12.24 -1.02
C ASN A 192 -10.88 -11.51 0.15
N TYR A 193 -10.37 -10.35 0.55
CA TYR A 193 -10.94 -9.54 1.64
C TYR A 193 -11.88 -8.44 1.14
N PHE A 194 -11.98 -8.24 -0.18
CA PHE A 194 -12.99 -7.35 -0.76
C PHE A 194 -14.34 -8.08 -0.86
N SER A 195 -15.40 -7.35 -0.59
CA SER A 195 -16.80 -7.78 -0.71
C SER A 195 -17.64 -6.60 -1.19
N ASN A 196 -18.94 -6.80 -1.44
CA ASN A 196 -19.83 -5.71 -1.87
C ASN A 196 -19.88 -4.53 -0.88
N ASP A 197 -19.60 -4.80 0.40
CA ASP A 197 -19.61 -3.79 1.47
C ASP A 197 -18.21 -3.27 1.82
N VAL A 198 -17.16 -3.80 1.19
CA VAL A 198 -15.76 -3.45 1.46
C VAL A 198 -15.12 -2.97 0.17
N ASN A 199 -14.96 -1.65 0.03
CA ASN A 199 -14.35 -1.01 -1.13
C ASN A 199 -12.91 -0.48 -0.88
N GLY A 200 -12.34 -0.78 0.29
CA GLY A 200 -10.99 -0.37 0.66
C GLY A 200 -10.46 -1.15 1.85
N LEU A 201 -9.14 -1.29 1.93
CA LEU A 201 -8.45 -2.03 3.00
C LEU A 201 -7.25 -1.23 3.50
N ILE A 202 -7.00 -1.32 4.81
CA ILE A 202 -5.75 -0.89 5.43
C ILE A 202 -5.04 -2.15 5.91
N ILE A 203 -3.82 -2.37 5.44
CA ILE A 203 -3.04 -3.57 5.73
C ILE A 203 -1.77 -3.15 6.44
N VAL A 204 -1.53 -3.72 7.61
CA VAL A 204 -0.35 -3.46 8.44
C VAL A 204 0.53 -4.71 8.43
N SER A 205 1.84 -4.52 8.25
CA SER A 205 2.78 -5.65 8.20
C SER A 205 2.86 -6.36 9.56
N LYS A 206 3.15 -7.66 9.54
CA LYS A 206 3.26 -8.46 10.78
C LYS A 206 4.37 -7.95 11.70
N GLU A 207 5.43 -7.39 11.15
CA GLU A 207 6.53 -6.78 11.91
C GLU A 207 6.06 -5.55 12.67
N MET A 208 5.26 -4.69 12.03
CA MET A 208 4.67 -3.52 12.69
C MET A 208 3.64 -3.94 13.73
N TYR A 209 2.82 -4.96 13.43
CA TYR A 209 1.88 -5.52 14.40
C TYR A 209 2.59 -6.08 15.63
N THR A 210 3.67 -6.84 15.44
CA THR A 210 4.46 -7.40 16.54
C THR A 210 5.07 -6.29 17.40
N LYS A 211 5.68 -5.28 16.77
CA LYS A 211 6.31 -4.16 17.48
C LYS A 211 5.32 -3.28 18.24
N HIS A 212 4.19 -2.94 17.62
CA HIS A 212 3.28 -1.91 18.14
C HIS A 212 2.02 -2.45 18.82
N PHE A 213 1.72 -3.75 18.71
CA PHE A 213 0.60 -4.39 19.42
C PHE A 213 1.09 -5.47 20.38
N LEU A 214 1.88 -6.45 19.89
CA LEU A 214 2.25 -7.59 20.72
C LEU A 214 3.27 -7.23 21.81
N LEU A 215 4.22 -6.33 21.55
CA LEU A 215 5.18 -5.91 22.57
C LEU A 215 4.51 -5.14 23.72
N PRO A 216 3.63 -4.15 23.48
CA PRO A 216 2.80 -3.57 24.53
C PRO A 216 1.96 -4.60 25.30
N ALA A 217 1.40 -5.59 24.60
CA ALA A 217 0.67 -6.67 25.28
C ALA A 217 1.57 -7.51 26.20
N ALA A 218 2.81 -7.81 25.77
CA ALA A 218 3.80 -8.52 26.58
C ALA A 218 4.18 -7.73 27.84
N LEU A 219 4.34 -6.40 27.71
CA LEU A 219 4.61 -5.51 28.83
C LEU A 219 3.49 -5.51 29.86
N ASN A 220 2.24 -5.51 29.39
CA ASN A 220 1.06 -5.56 30.25
C ASN A 220 0.84 -6.95 30.89
N LEU A 221 1.38 -8.01 30.28
CA LEU A 221 1.28 -9.38 30.80
C LEU A 221 2.22 -9.62 31.99
N LEU A 222 3.43 -9.04 31.97
CA LEU A 222 4.48 -9.34 32.94
C LEU A 222 4.69 -8.21 33.93
N LYS A 223 4.49 -8.51 35.23
CA LYS A 223 4.58 -7.55 36.32
C LYS A 223 5.94 -6.86 36.38
N GLY A 224 5.92 -5.53 36.23
CA GLY A 224 7.10 -4.67 36.37
C GLY A 224 8.09 -4.73 35.21
N SER A 225 7.72 -5.39 34.10
CA SER A 225 8.57 -5.49 32.92
C SER A 225 8.67 -4.18 32.14
N LYS A 226 9.75 -4.02 31.39
CA LYS A 226 10.04 -2.88 30.53
C LYS A 226 10.38 -3.34 29.12
N ALA A 227 10.25 -2.45 28.13
CA ALA A 227 10.51 -2.79 26.73
C ALA A 227 11.93 -3.37 26.50
N GLU A 228 12.91 -2.87 27.26
CA GLU A 228 14.29 -3.33 27.23
C GLU A 228 14.49 -4.77 27.74
N ASP A 229 13.52 -5.35 28.45
CA ASP A 229 13.56 -6.74 28.91
C ASP A 229 13.19 -7.74 27.79
N PHE A 230 12.69 -7.25 26.66
CA PHE A 230 12.25 -8.07 25.54
C PHE A 230 13.15 -7.87 24.31
N ALA A 231 13.09 -8.83 23.40
CA ALA A 231 13.61 -8.72 22.05
C ALA A 231 12.56 -9.21 21.04
N ILE A 232 12.54 -8.55 19.89
CA ILE A 232 11.82 -9.00 18.71
C ILE A 232 12.81 -9.82 17.86
N SER A 233 12.36 -10.95 17.31
CA SER A 233 13.19 -11.77 16.42
C SER A 233 13.67 -10.97 15.19
N ALA A 234 14.76 -11.44 14.56
CA ALA A 234 15.33 -10.78 13.39
C ALA A 234 14.31 -10.62 12.24
N GLN A 235 13.36 -11.55 12.12
CA GLN A 235 12.27 -11.51 11.13
C GLN A 235 11.12 -10.59 11.53
N GLY A 236 11.10 -10.07 12.76
CA GLY A 236 10.05 -9.17 13.24
C GLY A 236 8.76 -9.88 13.67
N LEU A 237 8.72 -11.22 13.75
CA LEU A 237 7.47 -11.99 13.86
C LEU A 237 7.23 -12.60 15.24
N SER A 238 8.15 -12.40 16.19
CA SER A 238 8.04 -12.95 17.53
C SER A 238 8.72 -12.09 18.57
N ILE A 239 8.22 -12.13 19.80
CA ILE A 239 8.77 -11.49 20.99
C ILE A 239 9.19 -12.57 21.98
N HIS A 240 10.32 -12.34 22.65
CA HIS A 240 10.76 -13.14 23.78
C HIS A 240 11.39 -12.26 24.86
N ASN A 241 11.35 -12.71 26.11
CA ASN A 241 12.06 -12.05 27.19
C ASN A 241 13.55 -12.42 27.17
N LYS A 242 14.43 -11.44 27.40
CA LYS A 242 15.89 -11.60 27.46
C LYS A 242 16.41 -11.88 28.86
N VAL A 243 15.63 -11.49 29.88
CA VAL A 243 15.97 -11.64 31.29
C VAL A 243 14.86 -12.40 32.01
N PRO A 244 15.14 -13.01 33.16
CA PRO A 244 14.07 -13.57 34.00
C PRO A 244 13.08 -12.47 34.43
N LEU A 245 11.78 -12.76 34.33
CA LEU A 245 10.71 -11.82 34.61
C LEU A 245 9.64 -12.45 35.51
N THR A 246 9.08 -11.66 36.41
CA THR A 246 7.94 -12.08 37.22
C THR A 246 6.67 -12.07 36.36
N TRP A 247 5.96 -13.20 36.33
CA TRP A 247 4.71 -13.30 35.58
C TRP A 247 3.65 -12.37 36.15
N GLY A 248 3.34 -12.54 37.42
CA GLY A 248 2.31 -11.77 38.12
C GLY A 248 2.15 -12.32 39.52
N ASP A 249 1.27 -11.70 40.30
CA ASP A 249 0.86 -12.24 41.59
C ASP A 249 -0.35 -13.15 41.38
N PHE A 250 -0.23 -14.41 41.78
CA PHE A 250 -1.29 -15.40 41.70
C PHE A 250 -1.65 -15.85 43.10
N VAL A 251 -2.95 -16.00 43.37
CA VAL A 251 -3.43 -16.60 44.61
C VAL A 251 -3.62 -18.09 44.38
N VAL A 252 -2.96 -18.90 45.20
CA VAL A 252 -3.05 -20.36 45.21
C VAL A 252 -3.45 -20.84 46.61
N GLY A 253 -3.98 -22.06 46.73
CA GLY A 253 -4.49 -22.59 48.00
C GLY A 253 -6.02 -22.49 48.11
N SER A 254 -6.56 -22.87 49.27
CA SER A 254 -8.00 -22.80 49.52
C SER A 254 -8.43 -21.39 49.96
N GLU A 255 -9.72 -21.07 49.87
CA GLU A 255 -10.26 -19.79 50.33
C GLU A 255 -9.94 -19.48 51.80
N GLN A 256 -9.77 -20.51 52.63
CA GLN A 256 -9.46 -20.37 54.05
C GLN A 256 -7.97 -20.11 54.31
N ASN A 257 -7.09 -20.52 53.39
CA ASN A 257 -5.63 -20.33 53.48
C ASN A 257 -5.07 -19.92 52.11
N PRO A 258 -5.39 -18.70 51.63
CA PRO A 258 -4.86 -18.21 50.37
C PRO A 258 -3.37 -17.85 50.52
N GLU A 259 -2.58 -18.25 49.54
CA GLU A 259 -1.17 -17.86 49.41
C GLU A 259 -0.95 -17.11 48.11
N THR A 260 -0.30 -15.94 48.19
CA THR A 260 0.18 -15.22 47.01
C THR A 260 1.55 -15.75 46.59
N VAL A 261 1.64 -16.26 45.36
CA VAL A 261 2.90 -16.65 44.71
C VAL A 261 3.18 -15.74 43.51
N ALA A 262 4.47 -15.52 43.23
CA ALA A 262 4.91 -14.72 42.10
C ALA A 262 5.84 -15.55 41.20
N PRO A 263 5.30 -16.31 40.23
CA PRO A 263 6.10 -17.16 39.37
C PRO A 263 7.14 -16.37 38.58
N LEU A 264 8.35 -16.89 38.54
CA LEU A 264 9.45 -16.37 37.74
C LEU A 264 9.52 -17.14 36.43
N ILE A 265 9.42 -16.42 35.31
CA ILE A 265 9.67 -16.93 33.97
C ILE A 265 11.16 -16.71 33.67
N PRO A 266 11.95 -17.75 33.34
CA PRO A 266 13.36 -17.60 33.01
C PRO A 266 13.55 -16.82 31.71
N ALA A 267 14.77 -16.35 31.43
CA ALA A 267 15.11 -15.78 30.13
C ALA A 267 14.74 -16.77 29.00
N HIS A 268 14.19 -16.25 27.91
CA HIS A 268 13.60 -17.02 26.80
C HIS A 268 12.43 -17.94 27.17
N GLY A 269 11.93 -17.86 28.41
CA GLY A 269 10.80 -18.66 28.89
C GLY A 269 9.45 -18.18 28.35
N LEU A 270 9.31 -16.89 28.02
CA LEU A 270 8.15 -16.35 27.33
C LEU A 270 8.45 -16.23 25.83
N GLN A 271 7.51 -16.71 25.03
CA GLN A 271 7.48 -16.47 23.58
C GLN A 271 6.08 -16.07 23.14
N ILE A 272 5.96 -14.96 22.42
CA ILE A 272 4.71 -14.53 21.77
C ILE A 272 4.97 -14.41 20.27
N ASN A 273 4.16 -15.05 19.44
CA ASN A 273 4.33 -15.00 17.99
C ASN A 273 3.01 -15.10 17.24
N LEU A 274 3.04 -14.78 15.95
CA LEU A 274 1.89 -14.92 15.06
C LEU A 274 1.97 -16.26 14.31
N GLN A 275 0.98 -17.13 14.49
CA GLN A 275 0.83 -18.39 13.76
C GLN A 275 -0.47 -18.39 12.97
N GLY A 276 -0.35 -18.16 11.66
CA GLY A 276 -1.51 -17.94 10.80
C GLY A 276 -2.29 -16.70 11.23
N GLU A 277 -3.53 -16.90 11.65
CA GLU A 277 -4.46 -15.88 12.14
C GLU A 277 -4.51 -15.77 13.67
N ASN A 278 -3.74 -16.61 14.38
CA ASN A 278 -3.74 -16.66 15.84
C ASN A 278 -2.48 -16.03 16.45
N ILE A 279 -2.67 -15.40 17.61
CA ILE A 279 -1.57 -15.05 18.51
C ILE A 279 -1.29 -16.28 19.37
N ASN A 280 -0.06 -16.80 19.28
CA ASN A 280 0.40 -17.89 20.13
C ASN A 280 1.25 -17.31 21.26
N LEU A 281 0.90 -17.68 22.49
CA LEU A 281 1.63 -17.34 23.70
C LEU A 281 2.10 -18.64 24.34
N ASN A 282 3.41 -18.75 24.54
CA ASN A 282 4.04 -19.88 25.22
C ASN A 282 4.83 -19.36 26.43
N VAL A 283 4.57 -19.97 27.58
CA VAL A 283 5.36 -19.79 28.80
C VAL A 283 5.95 -21.13 29.19
N SER A 284 7.27 -21.18 29.32
CA SER A 284 8.05 -22.37 29.61
C SER A 284 9.00 -22.14 30.78
N GLY A 285 9.21 -23.18 31.58
CA GLY A 285 10.13 -23.14 32.72
C GLY A 285 9.71 -22.16 33.84
N ALA A 286 8.46 -21.70 33.87
CA ALA A 286 7.97 -20.87 34.95
C ALA A 286 8.06 -21.61 36.29
N THR A 287 8.66 -20.98 37.30
CA THR A 287 8.86 -21.58 38.62
C THR A 287 8.31 -20.68 39.72
N PHE A 288 7.68 -21.30 40.71
CA PHE A 288 7.33 -20.66 41.98
C PHE A 288 7.61 -21.64 43.12
N ARG A 289 7.77 -21.12 44.33
CA ARG A 289 7.87 -21.94 45.54
C ARG A 289 6.63 -21.68 46.40
N PRO A 290 5.73 -22.66 46.58
CA PRO A 290 4.70 -22.55 47.59
C PRO A 290 5.37 -22.53 48.97
N LYS A 291 4.83 -21.76 49.92
CA LYS A 291 5.16 -21.90 51.33
C LYS A 291 4.84 -23.34 51.71
N SER A 292 5.84 -24.03 52.22
CA SER A 292 5.76 -25.40 52.71
C SER A 292 4.41 -25.67 53.37
N GLY A 293 3.66 -26.63 52.83
CA GLY A 293 2.53 -27.21 53.55
C GLY A 293 3.06 -27.77 54.86
N GLY A 294 2.64 -27.19 55.98
CA GLY A 294 2.75 -27.84 57.27
C GLY A 294 1.94 -29.13 57.18
N GLY A 295 2.63 -30.26 57.27
CA GLY A 295 1.99 -31.54 57.59
C GLY A 295 1.44 -31.53 59.01
#